data_AF-A0A498FDN9-F1
#
_entry.id   AF-A0A498FDN9-F1
#
_cell.length_a   1.000
_cell.length_b   1.000
_cell.length_c   1.000
_cell.angle_alpha   90.00
_cell.angle_beta   90.00
_cell.angle_gamma   90.00
#
_symmetry.space_group_name_H-M   'P 1'
#
loop_
_entity.id
_entity.type
_entity.pdbx_description
1 polymer ?
#
loop_
_entity_poly.entity_id
_entity_poly.type
_entity_poly.pdbx_seq_one_letter_code
_entity_poly.pdbx_strand_id
1 'polypeptide(L)'
;MRAAKRTNCFSSEHNLLNVIDQELRRNLFRVGIIVVAFFGAIFVSVFLNSYALSGLFSLVAVAGVFLLLELQKAYSITMIVVGVLALAFAVLGYLNLSLVNMPVLYALLAVLGIVRGGQAYRATE
;
A
#
# COMPACT_ATOMS: atom_id res chain seq x y z
N MET A 1 -59.09 5.07 2.47
CA MET A 1 -58.02 4.63 3.41
C MET A 1 -56.69 4.69 2.69
N ARG A 2 -55.81 5.62 3.08
CA ARG A 2 -54.44 5.74 2.54
C ARG A 2 -53.52 4.81 3.34
N ALA A 3 -53.05 3.73 2.73
CA ALA A 3 -51.94 2.92 3.24
C ALA A 3 -50.73 3.14 2.33
N ALA A 4 -49.77 3.91 2.84
CA ALA A 4 -48.62 4.41 2.13
C ALA A 4 -47.49 3.36 2.04
N LYS A 5 -46.96 3.17 0.82
CA LYS A 5 -45.55 3.36 0.46
C LYS A 5 -44.55 3.24 1.64
N ARG A 6 -44.22 2.01 2.07
CA ARG A 6 -43.22 1.78 3.15
C ARG A 6 -42.20 0.66 2.89
N THR A 7 -42.15 0.09 1.69
CA THR A 7 -41.26 -1.06 1.39
C THR A 7 -39.95 -0.67 0.70
N ASN A 8 -39.82 0.55 0.17
CA ASN A 8 -38.61 0.97 -0.57
C ASN A 8 -37.52 1.66 0.28
N CYS A 9 -37.82 2.13 1.50
CA CYS A 9 -36.79 2.74 2.38
C CYS A 9 -35.89 1.69 3.04
N PHE A 10 -36.44 0.56 3.47
CA PHE A 10 -35.70 -0.44 4.24
C PHE A 10 -34.64 -1.19 3.41
N SER A 11 -34.94 -1.45 2.14
CA SER A 11 -33.98 -2.03 1.18
C SER A 11 -32.87 -1.04 0.77
N SER A 12 -33.20 0.26 0.76
CA SER A 12 -32.23 1.32 0.53
C SER A 12 -31.29 1.49 1.71
N GLU A 13 -31.80 1.47 2.96
CA GLU A 13 -30.97 1.57 4.17
C GLU A 13 -30.05 0.36 4.35
N HIS A 14 -30.49 -0.87 4.05
CA HIS A 14 -29.61 -2.05 4.08
C HIS A 14 -28.50 -1.99 3.02
N ASN A 15 -28.79 -1.50 1.81
CA ASN A 15 -27.74 -1.28 0.81
C ASN A 15 -26.77 -0.18 1.23
N LEU A 16 -27.27 0.91 1.82
CA LEU A 16 -26.43 2.03 2.27
C LEU A 16 -25.54 1.63 3.45
N LEU A 17 -26.06 0.87 4.41
CA LEU A 17 -25.29 0.31 5.52
C LEU A 17 -24.20 -0.63 5.00
N ASN A 18 -24.54 -1.52 4.07
CA ASN A 18 -23.60 -2.46 3.46
C ASN A 18 -22.50 -1.75 2.65
N VAL A 19 -22.84 -0.64 1.98
CA VAL A 19 -21.87 0.22 1.27
C VAL A 19 -20.95 0.94 2.27
N ILE A 20 -21.49 1.47 3.38
CA ILE A 20 -20.70 2.13 4.43
C ILE A 20 -19.75 1.14 5.12
N ASP A 21 -20.22 -0.06 5.46
CA ASP A 21 -19.39 -1.14 6.03
C ASP A 21 -18.29 -1.55 5.07
N GLN A 22 -18.57 -1.60 3.76
CA GLN A 22 -17.58 -1.95 2.75
C GLN A 22 -16.52 -0.85 2.56
N GLU A 23 -16.92 0.42 2.57
CA GLU A 23 -16.01 1.57 2.52
C GLU A 23 -15.13 1.63 3.77
N LEU A 24 -15.74 1.44 4.95
CA LEU A 24 -15.04 1.42 6.24
C LEU A 24 -14.03 0.27 6.29
N ARG A 25 -14.44 -0.95 5.90
CA ARG A 25 -13.56 -2.12 5.85
C ARG A 25 -12.39 -1.93 4.89
N ARG A 26 -12.64 -1.29 3.74
CA ARG A 26 -11.59 -0.94 2.78
C ARG A 26 -10.62 0.08 3.39
N ASN A 27 -11.11 1.13 4.05
CA ASN A 27 -10.27 2.12 4.72
C ASN A 27 -9.48 1.53 5.88
N LEU A 28 -10.06 0.63 6.67
CA LEU A 28 -9.37 -0.06 7.76
C LEU A 28 -8.23 -0.94 7.25
N PHE A 29 -8.44 -1.63 6.11
CA PHE A 29 -7.38 -2.40 5.45
C PHE A 29 -6.25 -1.51 4.93
N ARG A 30 -6.59 -0.34 4.37
CA ARG A 30 -5.60 0.66 3.91
C ARG A 30 -4.76 1.19 5.08
N VAL A 31 -5.40 1.53 6.20
CA VAL A 31 -4.71 1.92 7.43
C VAL A 31 -3.82 0.78 7.94
N GLY A 32 -4.32 -0.46 7.92
CA GLY A 32 -3.54 -1.64 8.29
C GLY A 32 -2.24 -1.77 7.51
N ILE A 33 -2.26 -1.52 6.19
CA ILE A 33 -1.05 -1.53 5.35
C ILE A 33 -0.05 -0.46 5.80
N ILE A 34 -0.52 0.75 6.09
CA ILE A 34 0.35 1.86 6.53
C ILE A 34 1.01 1.53 7.87
N VAL A 35 0.22 1.04 8.82
CA VAL A 35 0.71 0.66 10.15
C VAL A 35 1.75 -0.45 10.02
N VAL A 36 1.44 -1.52 9.29
CA VAL A 36 2.37 -2.64 9.09
C VAL A 36 3.65 -2.19 8.38
N ALA A 37 3.55 -1.34 7.36
CA ALA A 37 4.72 -0.81 6.65
C ALA A 37 5.59 0.07 7.56
N PHE A 38 4.98 0.92 8.39
CA PHE A 38 5.70 1.81 9.31
C PHE A 38 6.38 1.03 10.44
N PHE A 39 5.68 0.08 11.07
CA PHE A 39 6.30 -0.82 12.03
C PHE A 39 7.40 -1.68 11.40
N GLY A 40 7.20 -2.12 10.16
CA GLY A 40 8.22 -2.79 9.36
C GLY A 40 9.47 -1.93 9.17
N ALA A 41 9.32 -0.64 8.88
CA ALA A 41 10.43 0.30 8.76
C ALA A 41 11.23 0.40 10.08
N ILE A 42 10.54 0.59 11.20
CA ILE A 42 11.17 0.65 12.52
C ILE A 42 11.89 -0.66 12.84
N PHE A 43 11.23 -1.80 12.62
CA PHE A 43 11.82 -3.11 12.86
C PHE A 43 13.10 -3.32 12.04
N VAL A 44 13.06 -2.99 10.75
CA VAL A 44 14.21 -3.09 9.86
C VAL A 44 15.34 -2.15 10.31
N SER A 45 15.01 -0.93 10.72
CA SER A 45 16.01 0.01 11.22
C SER A 45 16.69 -0.49 12.50
N VAL A 46 15.91 -1.04 13.44
CA VAL A 46 16.40 -1.44 14.76
C VAL A 46 17.10 -2.79 14.73
N PHE A 47 16.55 -3.78 14.03
CA PHE A 47 17.04 -5.16 14.06
C PHE A 47 18.01 -5.50 12.94
N LEU A 48 17.82 -4.92 11.75
CA LEU A 48 18.67 -5.21 10.57
C LEU A 48 19.72 -4.11 10.33
N ASN A 49 19.68 -3.03 11.11
CA ASN A 49 20.57 -1.86 11.00
C ASN A 49 20.73 -1.37 9.54
N SER A 50 19.65 -1.47 8.76
CA SER A 50 19.65 -1.14 7.33
C SER A 50 18.79 0.08 7.06
N TYR A 51 19.44 1.23 6.96
CA TYR A 51 18.78 2.51 6.69
C TYR A 51 18.09 2.54 5.31
N ALA A 52 18.70 1.94 4.29
CA ALA A 52 18.13 1.88 2.94
C ALA A 52 16.83 1.07 2.91
N LEU A 53 16.83 -0.13 3.52
CA LEU A 53 15.64 -0.97 3.58
C LEU A 53 14.53 -0.31 4.42
N SER A 54 14.90 0.29 5.57
CA SER A 54 13.95 1.06 6.41
C SER A 54 13.34 2.23 5.64
N GLY A 55 14.14 2.96 4.87
CA GLY A 55 13.66 4.07 4.03
C GLY A 55 12.64 3.62 2.98
N LEU A 56 12.87 2.46 2.36
CA LEU A 56 11.92 1.89 1.40
C LEU A 56 10.60 1.50 2.07
N PHE A 57 10.63 0.87 3.25
CA PHE A 57 9.41 0.56 4.01
C PHE A 57 8.64 1.82 4.45
N SER A 58 9.35 2.88 4.82
CA SER A 58 8.74 4.17 5.13
C SER A 58 8.04 4.78 3.90
N LEU A 59 8.68 4.73 2.73
CA LEU A 59 8.07 5.14 1.46
C LEU A 59 6.81 4.32 1.12
N VAL A 60 6.79 3.01 1.41
CA VAL A 60 5.59 2.18 1.26
C VAL A 60 4.47 2.64 2.21
N ALA A 61 4.79 3.03 3.44
CA ALA A 61 3.81 3.60 4.35
C ALA A 61 3.21 4.91 3.78
N VAL A 62 4.05 5.78 3.22
CA VAL A 62 3.60 7.00 2.52
C VAL A 62 2.72 6.68 1.30
N ALA A 63 3.07 5.66 0.52
CA ALA A 63 2.22 5.17 -0.56
C ALA A 63 0.84 4.74 -0.04
N GLY A 64 0.79 4.03 1.08
CA GLY A 64 -0.47 3.67 1.74
C GLY A 64 -1.33 4.89 2.11
N VAL A 65 -0.72 6.01 2.53
CA VAL A 65 -1.43 7.27 2.80
C VAL A 65 -2.05 7.85 1.53
N PHE A 66 -1.33 7.86 0.41
CA PHE A 66 -1.91 8.29 -0.87
C PHE A 66 -3.08 7.43 -1.30
N LEU A 67 -3.02 6.15 -0.99
CA LEU A 67 -4.11 5.22 -1.27
C LEU A 67 -5.33 5.49 -0.36
N LEU A 68 -5.16 5.97 0.88
CA LEU A 68 -6.26 6.47 1.72
C LEU A 68 -6.91 7.74 1.17
N LEU A 69 -6.10 8.65 0.63
CA LEU A 69 -6.57 9.90 0.02
C LEU A 69 -7.20 9.71 -1.36
N GLU A 70 -7.40 8.46 -1.80
CA GLU A 70 -7.91 8.08 -3.12
C GLU A 70 -7.05 8.60 -4.30
N LEU A 71 -5.82 9.02 -4.02
CA LEU A 71 -4.86 9.51 -5.00
C LEU A 71 -4.15 8.33 -5.68
N GLN A 72 -4.90 7.56 -6.46
CA GLN A 72 -4.41 6.34 -7.12
C GLN A 72 -3.18 6.59 -8.02
N LYS A 73 -3.13 7.75 -8.69
CA LYS A 73 -2.00 8.15 -9.53
C LYS A 73 -0.73 8.38 -8.71
N ALA A 74 -0.83 9.06 -7.56
CA ALA A 74 0.29 9.29 -6.66
C ALA A 74 0.75 7.98 -6.00
N TYR A 75 -0.19 7.13 -5.59
CA TYR A 75 0.11 5.78 -5.10
C TYR A 75 0.86 4.94 -6.15
N SER A 76 0.39 4.94 -7.40
CA SER A 76 1.04 4.23 -8.49
C SER A 76 2.48 4.68 -8.68
N ILE A 77 2.70 6.00 -8.78
CA ILE A 77 4.03 6.57 -9.00
C ILE A 77 4.96 6.23 -7.83
N THR A 78 4.50 6.42 -6.60
CA THR A 78 5.31 6.13 -5.40
C THR A 78 5.68 4.65 -5.29
N MET A 79 4.76 3.73 -5.56
CA MET A 79 5.05 2.30 -5.56
C MET A 79 6.02 1.88 -6.66
N ILE A 80 5.93 2.47 -7.86
CA ILE A 80 6.89 2.23 -8.94
C ILE A 80 8.28 2.73 -8.52
N VAL A 81 8.38 3.93 -7.95
CA VAL A 81 9.64 4.50 -7.48
C VAL A 81 10.27 3.62 -6.41
N VAL A 82 9.50 3.15 -5.43
CA VAL A 82 9.96 2.17 -4.43
C VAL A 82 10.46 0.90 -5.10
N GLY A 83 9.72 0.40 -6.09
CA GLY A 83 10.07 -0.82 -6.80
C GLY A 83 11.41 -0.71 -7.54
N VAL A 84 11.61 0.40 -8.24
CA VAL A 84 12.86 0.67 -8.99
C VAL A 84 14.04 0.87 -8.05
N LEU A 85 13.87 1.64 -6.96
CA LEU A 85 14.91 1.82 -5.94
C LEU A 85 15.29 0.48 -5.30
N ALA A 86 14.29 -0.31 -4.91
CA ALA A 86 14.52 -1.62 -4.32
C ALA A 86 15.27 -2.55 -5.29
N LEU A 87 14.93 -2.54 -6.58
CA LEU A 87 15.63 -3.32 -7.59
C LEU A 87 17.10 -2.89 -7.72
N ALA A 88 17.35 -1.58 -7.76
CA ALA A 88 18.72 -1.04 -7.82
C ALA A 88 19.55 -1.50 -6.62
N PHE A 89 18.98 -1.43 -5.40
CA PHE A 89 19.64 -1.93 -4.19
C PHE A 89 19.85 -3.44 -4.19
N ALA A 90 18.91 -4.22 -4.75
CA ALA A 90 19.09 -5.67 -4.91
C ALA A 90 20.28 -6.00 -5.82
N VAL A 91 20.41 -5.28 -6.95
CA VAL A 91 21.53 -5.44 -7.89
C VAL A 91 22.85 -5.01 -7.24
N LEU A 92 22.86 -3.88 -6.53
CA LEU A 92 24.02 -3.41 -5.76
C LEU A 92 24.47 -4.42 -4.69
N GLY A 93 23.52 -5.01 -3.96
CA GLY A 93 23.79 -6.06 -2.98
C GLY A 93 24.30 -7.36 -3.61
N TYR A 94 23.79 -7.72 -4.78
CA TYR A 94 24.30 -8.88 -5.54
C TYR A 94 25.73 -8.66 -6.03
N LEU A 95 26.09 -7.44 -6.42
CA LEU A 95 27.44 -7.05 -6.84
C LEU A 95 28.45 -6.97 -5.67
N ASN A 96 28.08 -7.42 -4.46
CA ASN A 96 28.93 -7.45 -3.26
C ASN A 96 29.55 -6.09 -2.89
N LEU A 97 28.92 -4.98 -3.29
CA LEU A 97 29.13 -3.71 -2.62
C LEU A 97 28.53 -3.91 -1.22
N SER A 98 29.39 -4.06 -0.20
CA SER A 98 29.07 -4.29 1.24
C SER A 98 28.10 -3.26 1.87
N LEU A 99 27.49 -2.41 1.04
CA LEU A 99 26.51 -1.38 1.31
C LEU A 99 25.10 -1.95 1.53
N VAL A 100 24.78 -3.14 1.01
CA VAL A 100 23.42 -3.70 1.05
C VAL A 100 23.41 -5.15 1.52
N ASN A 101 22.86 -5.38 2.71
CA ASN A 101 22.65 -6.72 3.25
C ASN A 101 21.29 -7.26 2.79
N MET A 102 21.17 -8.56 2.49
CA MET A 102 19.91 -9.24 2.13
C MET A 102 19.28 -8.83 0.78
N PRO A 103 19.95 -9.03 -0.38
CA PRO A 103 19.42 -8.65 -1.70
C PRO A 103 18.07 -9.30 -2.04
N VAL A 104 17.76 -10.46 -1.45
CA VAL A 104 16.47 -11.16 -1.62
C VAL A 104 15.29 -10.30 -1.14
N LEU A 105 15.42 -9.62 0.01
CA LEU A 105 14.37 -8.76 0.57
C LEU A 105 14.09 -7.56 -0.34
N TYR A 106 15.15 -6.97 -0.90
CA TYR A 106 15.04 -5.88 -1.87
C TYR A 106 14.38 -6.34 -3.19
N ALA A 107 14.71 -7.53 -3.68
CA ALA A 107 14.08 -8.09 -4.88
C ALA A 107 12.58 -8.35 -4.67
N LEU A 108 12.17 -8.86 -3.51
CA LEU A 108 10.75 -9.04 -3.18
C LEU A 108 10.01 -7.70 -3.13
N LEU A 109 10.62 -6.69 -2.51
CA LEU A 109 10.05 -5.35 -2.44
C LEU A 109 9.95 -4.69 -3.82
N ALA A 110 10.93 -4.96 -4.70
CA ALA A 110 10.91 -4.51 -6.09
C ALA A 110 9.71 -5.06 -6.85
N VAL A 111 9.47 -6.37 -6.76
CA VAL A 111 8.32 -7.02 -7.39
C VAL A 111 7.01 -6.45 -6.85
N LEU A 112 6.90 -6.28 -5.52
CA LEU A 112 5.71 -5.69 -4.91
C LEU A 112 5.45 -4.25 -5.40
N GLY A 113 6.48 -3.41 -5.42
CA GLY A 113 6.40 -2.03 -5.90
C GLY A 113 5.95 -1.93 -7.35
N ILE A 114 6.58 -2.70 -8.23
CA ILE A 114 6.29 -2.68 -9.68
C ILE A 114 4.90 -3.25 -9.97
N VAL A 115 4.54 -4.41 -9.39
CA VAL A 115 3.25 -5.06 -9.67
C VAL A 115 2.10 -4.22 -9.13
N ARG A 116 2.18 -3.74 -7.87
CA ARG A 116 1.10 -2.94 -7.27
C ARG A 116 1.02 -1.55 -7.88
N GLY A 117 2.16 -0.94 -8.20
CA GLY A 117 2.20 0.34 -8.90
C GLY A 117 1.61 0.23 -10.31
N GLY A 118 2.01 -0.76 -11.10
CA GLY A 118 1.47 -0.99 -12.43
C GLY A 118 -0.02 -1.32 -12.46
N GLN A 119 -0.53 -2.07 -11.47
CA GLN A 119 -1.96 -2.31 -11.33
C GLN A 119 -2.74 -1.03 -11.03
N ALA A 120 -2.21 -0.17 -10.16
CA ALA A 120 -2.85 1.11 -9.85
C ALA A 120 -2.80 2.10 -11.03
N TYR A 121 -1.72 2.10 -11.82
CA TYR A 121 -1.62 2.91 -13.03
C TYR A 121 -2.72 2.57 -14.04
N ARG A 122 -2.95 1.28 -14.28
CA ARG A 122 -4.00 0.79 -15.19
C ARG A 122 -5.42 1.05 -14.68
N ALA A 123 -5.58 1.24 -13.37
CA ALA A 123 -6.88 1.58 -12.78
C ALA A 123 -7.19 3.09 -12.86
N THR A 124 -6.21 3.91 -13.25
CA THR A 124 -6.38 5.36 -13.48
C THR A 124 -6.60 5.74 -14.95
N GLU A 125 -6.48 4.80 -15.89
CA GLU A 125 -6.88 4.96 -17.30
C GLU A 125 -8.36 4.60 -17.47
#